data_AF-A0A847YAB4-F1
#
_entry.id   AF-A0A847YAB4-F1
#
_cell.length_a   1.000
_cell.length_b   1.000
_cell.length_c   1.000
_cell.angle_alpha   90.00
_cell.angle_beta   90.00
_cell.angle_gamma   90.00
#
_symmetry.space_group_name_H-M   'P 1'
#
loop_
_entity.id
_entity.type
_entity.pdbx_description
1 polymer ?
#
loop_
_entity_poly.entity_id
_entity_poly.type
_entity_poly.pdbx_seq_one_letter_code
_entity_poly.pdbx_strand_id
1 'polypeptide(L)'
;MKSLAKCLTTAIIGLPALVVWSGCSLWSRGDAARRLDDATSEKADIVGDLAVPYGLHPIPVEAIGLVTGLRGTGSDPLPSPERQYLLAEMQRRGVDSPNTVLASPDTSLVLL
;
A
#
# COMPACT_ATOMS: atom_id res chain seq x y z
N MET A 1 46.83 16.67 -70.94
CA MET A 1 47.14 16.75 -69.49
C MET A 1 45.96 17.22 -68.62
N LYS A 2 44.69 16.93 -68.98
CA LYS A 2 43.49 17.36 -68.19
C LYS A 2 42.79 16.22 -67.43
N SER A 3 43.23 14.97 -67.63
CA SER A 3 42.58 13.76 -67.06
C SER A 3 43.08 13.41 -65.66
N LEU A 4 44.35 13.68 -65.35
CA LEU A 4 44.96 13.39 -64.04
C LEU A 4 44.45 14.30 -62.92
N ALA A 5 44.15 15.57 -63.24
CA ALA A 5 43.63 16.54 -62.25
C ALA A 5 42.19 16.25 -61.79
N LYS A 6 41.38 15.59 -62.64
CA LYS A 6 39.99 15.22 -62.33
C LYS A 6 39.90 14.03 -61.38
N CYS A 7 40.83 13.08 -61.48
CA CYS A 7 40.89 11.91 -60.60
C CYS A 7 41.33 12.28 -59.17
N LEU A 8 42.26 13.24 -59.05
CA LEU A 8 42.72 13.75 -57.76
C LEU A 8 41.61 14.55 -57.03
N THR A 9 40.78 15.29 -57.76
CA THR A 9 39.68 16.07 -57.17
C THR A 9 38.48 15.19 -56.77
N THR A 10 38.19 14.11 -57.50
CA THR A 10 37.14 13.16 -57.09
C THR A 10 37.51 12.31 -55.88
N ALA A 11 38.80 12.06 -55.64
CA ALA A 11 39.27 11.30 -54.48
C ALA A 11 39.15 12.08 -53.15
N ILE A 12 39.33 13.41 -53.18
CA ILE A 12 39.27 14.27 -51.98
C ILE A 12 37.83 14.45 -51.48
N ILE A 13 36.84 14.40 -52.39
CA ILE A 13 35.41 14.54 -52.04
C ILE A 13 34.78 13.19 -51.65
N GLY A 14 35.34 12.06 -52.11
CA GLY A 14 34.84 10.71 -51.77
C GLY A 14 35.26 10.20 -50.38
N LEU A 15 36.39 10.66 -49.84
CA LEU A 15 36.92 10.21 -48.55
C LEU A 15 36.07 10.61 -47.33
N PRO A 16 35.52 11.85 -47.21
CA PRO A 16 34.68 12.20 -46.06
C PRO A 16 33.30 11.51 -46.09
N ALA A 17 32.81 11.08 -47.26
CA ALA A 17 31.53 10.37 -47.38
C ALA A 17 31.58 8.96 -46.77
N LEU A 18 32.75 8.31 -46.76
CA LEU A 18 32.92 6.97 -46.19
C LEU A 18 33.05 6.98 -44.66
N VAL A 19 33.56 8.08 -44.08
CA VAL A 19 33.68 8.25 -42.62
C VAL A 19 32.33 8.57 -41.98
N VAL A 20 31.43 9.26 -42.69
CA VAL A 20 30.06 9.55 -42.21
C VAL A 20 29.18 8.29 -42.15
N TRP A 21 29.44 7.27 -42.97
CA TRP A 21 28.70 6.00 -42.94
C TRP A 21 29.15 5.05 -41.83
N SER A 22 30.38 5.21 -41.34
CA SER A 22 30.85 4.52 -40.13
C SER A 22 30.36 5.31 -38.91
N GLY A 23 29.04 5.25 -38.66
CA GLY A 23 28.39 5.91 -37.54
C GLY A 23 29.03 5.60 -36.19
N CYS A 24 28.63 6.35 -35.16
CA CYS A 24 29.19 6.41 -33.81
C CYS A 24 29.20 5.09 -32.98
N SER A 25 29.01 3.91 -33.59
CA SER A 25 29.02 2.59 -32.95
C SER A 25 30.33 2.27 -32.23
N LEU A 26 31.42 2.97 -32.54
CA LEU A 26 32.70 2.83 -31.84
C LEU A 26 32.75 3.66 -30.54
N TRP A 27 31.98 4.75 -30.44
CA TRP A 27 31.98 5.63 -29.27
C TRP A 27 31.16 5.05 -28.11
N SER A 28 30.05 4.37 -28.39
CA SER A 28 29.18 3.81 -27.35
C SER A 28 29.69 2.49 -26.75
N ARG A 29 30.85 1.97 -27.19
CA ARG A 29 31.39 0.67 -26.74
C ARG A 29 32.25 0.76 -25.48
N GLY A 30 32.59 1.97 -25.03
CA GLY A 30 33.44 2.20 -23.84
C GLY A 30 32.72 2.01 -22.50
N ASP A 31 31.40 2.22 -22.45
CA ASP A 31 30.67 2.33 -21.16
C ASP A 31 29.94 1.05 -20.72
N ALA A 32 29.75 0.08 -21.62
CA ALA A 32 28.95 -1.11 -21.32
C ALA A 32 29.69 -2.15 -20.46
N ALA A 33 31.03 -2.13 -20.45
CA ALA A 33 31.82 -3.14 -19.72
C ALA A 33 31.96 -2.84 -18.22
N ARG A 34 31.61 -1.62 -17.76
CA ARG A 34 31.94 -1.17 -16.40
C ARG A 34 30.78 -1.28 -15.39
N ARG A 35 29.62 -1.81 -15.78
CA ARG A 35 28.40 -1.82 -14.96
C ARG A 35 27.94 -3.18 -14.45
N LEU A 36 28.67 -4.26 -14.75
CA LEU A 36 28.30 -5.61 -14.29
C LEU A 36 29.07 -6.08 -13.05
N ASP A 37 30.10 -5.36 -12.62
CA ASP A 37 31.03 -5.84 -11.58
C ASP A 37 30.86 -5.16 -10.21
N ASP A 38 29.78 -4.40 -9.98
CA ASP A 38 29.43 -3.87 -8.65
C ASP A 38 28.05 -4.34 -8.18
N ALA A 39 27.72 -5.59 -8.53
CA ALA A 39 26.77 -6.36 -7.75
C ALA A 39 27.59 -7.24 -6.80
N THR A 40 28.14 -6.62 -5.76
CA THR A 40 28.50 -7.40 -4.57
C THR A 40 27.28 -8.24 -4.23
N SER A 41 27.46 -9.56 -4.18
CA SER A 41 26.44 -10.55 -3.86
C SER A 41 26.01 -10.40 -2.38
N GLU A 42 25.55 -9.22 -2.00
CA GLU A 42 24.71 -9.00 -0.84
C GLU A 42 23.37 -9.61 -1.23
N LYS A 43 23.06 -10.73 -0.59
CA LYS A 43 21.81 -11.47 -0.75
C LYS A 43 20.66 -10.46 -0.75
N ALA A 44 19.96 -10.32 -1.88
CA ALA A 44 18.87 -9.35 -1.97
C ALA A 44 17.84 -9.64 -0.88
N ASP A 45 17.61 -8.68 0.02
CA ASP A 45 16.60 -8.82 1.07
C ASP A 45 15.25 -9.12 0.41
N ILE A 46 14.64 -10.22 0.81
CA ILE A 46 13.31 -10.56 0.29
C ILE A 46 12.28 -9.71 1.01
N VAL A 47 11.15 -9.45 0.37
CA VAL A 47 10.03 -8.70 0.98
C VAL A 47 9.60 -9.30 2.32
N GLY A 48 9.75 -10.63 2.49
CA GLY A 48 9.48 -11.32 3.75
C GLY A 48 10.44 -10.98 4.89
N ASP A 49 11.68 -10.56 4.60
CA ASP A 49 12.66 -10.15 5.60
C ASP A 49 12.35 -8.74 6.13
N LEU A 50 11.66 -7.92 5.33
CA LEU A 50 11.28 -6.55 5.65
C LEU A 50 9.84 -6.42 6.16
N ALA A 51 8.97 -7.38 5.85
CA ALA A 51 7.56 -7.35 6.22
C ALA A 51 7.35 -7.90 7.64
N VAL A 52 7.01 -7.02 8.58
CA VAL A 52 6.58 -7.41 9.93
C VAL A 52 5.04 -7.35 10.02
N PRO A 53 4.36 -8.42 10.47
CA PRO A 53 2.91 -8.36 10.69
C PRO A 53 2.59 -7.39 11.84
N TYR A 54 1.69 -6.45 11.58
CA TYR A 54 1.18 -5.54 12.59
C TYR A 54 -0.07 -6.12 13.26
N GLY A 55 -0.40 -5.67 14.47
CA GLY A 55 -1.66 -6.02 15.12
C GLY A 55 -1.69 -7.42 15.75
N LEU A 56 -0.55 -7.97 16.17
CA LEU A 56 -0.48 -9.27 16.85
C LEU A 56 -1.05 -9.28 18.29
N HIS A 57 -1.78 -8.24 18.69
CA HIS A 57 -2.44 -8.21 19.99
C HIS A 57 -3.78 -8.94 19.91
N PRO A 58 -4.11 -9.78 20.91
CA PRO A 58 -5.44 -10.37 20.99
C PRO A 58 -6.46 -9.26 21.23
N ILE A 59 -7.50 -9.23 20.39
CA ILE A 59 -8.67 -8.36 20.60
C ILE A 59 -9.73 -9.21 21.30
N PRO A 60 -10.06 -8.95 22.57
CA PRO A 60 -11.13 -9.67 23.24
C PRO A 60 -12.45 -9.35 22.52
N VAL A 61 -13.17 -10.40 22.13
CA VAL A 61 -14.51 -10.28 21.58
C VAL A 61 -15.48 -10.43 22.75
N GLU A 62 -16.13 -9.34 23.12
CA GLU A 62 -17.13 -9.32 24.19
C GLU A 62 -18.52 -9.29 23.57
N ALA A 63 -19.44 -10.09 24.11
CA ALA A 63 -20.82 -10.08 23.68
C ALA A 63 -21.64 -9.16 24.60
N ILE A 64 -22.34 -8.20 24.00
CA ILE A 64 -23.18 -7.23 24.74
C ILE A 64 -24.64 -7.60 24.53
N GLY A 65 -25.38 -7.74 25.62
CA GLY A 65 -26.80 -8.09 25.63
C GLY A 65 -27.67 -7.07 26.35
N LEU A 66 -28.91 -6.91 25.88
CA LEU A 66 -29.98 -6.22 26.60
C LEU A 66 -30.91 -7.26 27.23
N VAL A 67 -31.03 -7.24 28.55
CA VAL A 67 -32.06 -8.00 29.27
C VAL A 67 -33.26 -7.10 29.51
N THR A 68 -34.46 -7.64 29.31
CA THR A 68 -35.73 -6.92 29.50
C THR A 68 -36.67 -7.71 30.39
N GLY A 69 -37.72 -7.08 30.92
CA GLY A 69 -38.72 -7.74 31.76
C GLY A 69 -38.22 -8.04 33.18
N LEU A 70 -37.20 -7.30 33.65
CA LEU A 70 -36.76 -7.36 35.03
C LEU A 70 -37.85 -6.76 35.93
N ARG A 71 -37.93 -7.23 37.18
CA ARG A 71 -38.95 -6.75 38.15
C ARG A 71 -38.41 -5.56 38.94
N GLY A 72 -38.03 -4.48 38.24
CA GLY A 72 -37.41 -3.30 38.86
C GLY A 72 -35.99 -3.50 39.40
N THR A 73 -35.31 -4.58 39.01
CA THR A 73 -33.93 -4.89 39.43
C THR A 73 -32.88 -4.52 38.37
N GLY A 74 -33.33 -3.93 37.26
CA GLY A 74 -32.47 -3.32 36.25
C GLY A 74 -31.91 -1.97 36.72
N SER A 75 -31.06 -1.38 35.88
CA SER A 75 -30.41 -0.11 36.19
C SER A 75 -30.00 0.61 34.92
N ASP A 76 -29.85 1.93 35.01
CA ASP A 76 -29.26 2.74 33.96
C ASP A 76 -27.73 2.52 33.94
N PRO A 77 -27.16 1.90 32.88
CA PRO A 77 -25.73 1.64 32.82
C PRO A 77 -24.93 2.94 32.68
N LEU A 78 -23.77 3.03 33.33
CA LEU A 78 -22.88 4.21 33.20
C LEU A 78 -22.49 4.45 31.72
N PRO A 79 -22.12 5.68 31.31
CA PRO A 79 -21.61 5.92 29.97
C PRO A 79 -20.35 5.09 29.73
N SER A 80 -20.42 4.19 28.76
CA SER A 80 -19.35 3.26 28.42
C SER A 80 -19.39 2.93 26.91
N PRO A 81 -18.30 2.39 26.33
CA PRO A 81 -18.29 1.94 24.94
C PRO A 81 -19.36 0.87 24.67
N GLU A 82 -19.59 -0.02 25.63
CA GLU A 82 -20.55 -1.12 25.52
C GLU A 82 -21.99 -0.58 25.48
N ARG A 83 -22.29 0.44 26.30
CA ARG A 83 -23.56 1.17 26.24
C ARG A 83 -23.80 1.79 24.86
N GLN A 84 -22.77 2.40 24.27
CA GLN A 84 -22.88 3.05 22.96
C GLN A 84 -23.13 2.02 21.86
N TYR A 85 -22.46 0.87 21.92
CA TYR A 85 -22.67 -0.24 20.99
C TYR A 85 -24.11 -0.76 21.06
N LEU A 86 -24.62 -0.94 22.29
CA LEU A 86 -25.99 -1.39 22.52
C LEU A 86 -27.03 -0.37 22.01
N LEU A 87 -26.81 0.92 22.28
CA LEU A 87 -27.67 1.99 21.76
C LEU A 87 -27.69 2.01 20.23
N ALA A 88 -26.54 1.84 19.58
CA ALA A 88 -26.45 1.77 18.14
C ALA A 88 -27.21 0.55 17.58
N GLU A 89 -27.16 -0.60 18.24
CA GLU A 89 -27.94 -1.76 17.84
C GLU A 89 -29.44 -1.61 18.07
N MET A 90 -29.85 -1.00 19.19
CA MET A 90 -31.26 -0.69 19.42
C MET A 90 -31.81 0.26 18.34
N GLN A 91 -31.03 1.28 17.95
CA GLN A 91 -31.38 2.18 16.84
C GLN A 91 -31.46 1.43 15.51
N ARG A 92 -30.49 0.55 15.21
CA ARG A 92 -30.48 -0.27 13.99
C ARG A 92 -31.73 -1.15 13.88
N ARG A 93 -32.23 -1.64 15.02
CA ARG A 93 -33.44 -2.46 15.13
C ARG A 93 -34.74 -1.65 15.20
N GLY A 94 -34.65 -0.32 15.16
CA GLY A 94 -35.83 0.56 15.19
C GLY A 94 -36.52 0.61 16.55
N VAL A 95 -35.78 0.43 17.65
CA VAL A 95 -36.35 0.60 19.00
C VAL A 95 -36.63 2.08 19.25
N ASP A 96 -37.87 2.39 19.61
CA ASP A 96 -38.28 3.75 19.95
C ASP A 96 -37.58 4.23 21.22
N SER A 97 -37.04 5.45 21.16
CA SER A 97 -36.41 6.13 22.31
C SER A 97 -35.44 5.23 23.12
N PRO A 98 -34.35 4.74 22.49
CA PRO A 98 -33.50 3.71 23.06
C PRO A 98 -32.84 4.12 24.39
N ASN A 99 -32.55 5.41 24.57
CA ASN A 99 -32.03 5.94 25.83
C ASN A 99 -33.01 5.75 27.00
N THR A 100 -34.31 5.92 26.75
CA THR A 100 -35.33 5.76 27.78
C THR A 100 -35.55 4.29 28.11
N VAL A 101 -35.54 3.44 27.08
CA VAL A 101 -35.66 1.99 27.26
C VAL A 101 -34.49 1.46 28.08
N LEU A 102 -33.25 1.86 27.75
CA LEU A 102 -32.05 1.39 28.43
C LEU A 102 -31.90 1.94 29.87
N ALA A 103 -32.47 3.11 30.15
CA ALA A 103 -32.49 3.69 31.49
C ALA A 103 -33.63 3.13 32.37
N SER A 104 -34.47 2.24 31.84
CA SER A 104 -35.59 1.67 32.57
C SER A 104 -35.11 0.71 33.66
N PRO A 105 -35.70 0.73 34.87
CA PRO A 105 -35.42 -0.25 35.93
C PRO A 105 -35.86 -1.68 35.56
N ASP A 106 -36.57 -1.86 34.45
CA ASP A 106 -36.97 -3.19 33.94
C ASP A 106 -35.98 -3.75 32.91
N THR A 107 -34.89 -3.04 32.66
CA THR A 107 -33.85 -3.41 31.69
C THR A 107 -32.45 -3.35 32.28
N SER A 108 -31.53 -4.15 31.74
CA SER A 108 -30.12 -4.11 32.14
C SER A 108 -29.20 -4.47 30.99
N LEU A 109 -28.02 -3.84 30.97
CA LEU A 109 -26.93 -4.18 30.07
C LEU A 109 -26.10 -5.31 30.69
N VAL A 110 -25.85 -6.37 29.93
CA VAL A 110 -25.08 -7.53 30.36
C VAL A 110 -23.92 -7.77 29.40
N LEU A 111 -22.74 -8.04 29.97
CA LEU A 111 -21.56 -8.53 29.25
C LEU A 111 -21.53 -10.05 29.39
N LEU A 112 -21.39 -10.75 28.26
CA LEU A 112 -21.38 -12.21 28.15
C LEU A 112 -19.98 -12.72 27.83
#